data_AF-A0AAV6H8F2-F1
#
_entry.id   AF-A0AAV6H8F2-F1
#
_cell.length_a   1.000
_cell.length_b   1.000
_cell.length_c   1.000
_cell.angle_alpha   90.00
_cell.angle_beta   90.00
_cell.angle_gamma   90.00
#
_symmetry.space_group_name_H-M   'P 1'
#
loop_
_entity.id
_entity.type
_entity.pdbx_description
1 polymer ?
#
loop_
_entity_poly.entity_id
_entity_poly.type
_entity_poly.pdbx_seq_one_letter_code
_entity_poly.pdbx_strand_id
1 'polypeptide(L)'
;MKAMIPCPNTNCPAPPGEYLERKGFGSYARQVCGMSSYYTLLTEKLKCSYCEKVRHVSVARDSEEEEEEDHHQQQYIWLAYSPKVLMSLVPAVRRMFPAILCGKRAIDRGVVTLLSDRLNAMSMSKVQRLLKQGHDEWYIERRDLYQTLLYDAHTAGSSSTAASSSSQKGILAFAKPAGTYTPPIPQSPLPSARVLRRAHLIMEMEKMPVYRSEILSMTGEILCIDGTRKVLKKIYGDGQGTMQYLTSVLNEWGQFLRTVVVAAESEGCYARMARGLVARFERANAPAPRVIYADNNCCRDSGSSFLETLFSDWVQRGAVVRLDIRHWLHRWDAVVIKQSHAKYGVFMSAMAGAVLAYNKGDMMLLVQAVRKGNEELYGNHTDQQMLAFLKPSQIKSYVRRITRGVEETAATVDSILDEFKGPAGLDIDGIPLFKSSDAVDAHWATASKHLGCMQDPPGVPLYVAVRTVVLNGVQLQRCT
;
A
#
# COMPACT_ATOMS: atom_id res chain seq x y z
N MET A 1 -6.40 -31.95 -15.15
CA MET A 1 -6.25 -30.78 -16.05
C MET A 1 -4.82 -30.77 -16.58
N LYS A 2 -4.61 -30.76 -17.90
CA LYS A 2 -3.26 -30.68 -18.51
C LYS A 2 -2.99 -29.21 -18.87
N ALA A 3 -2.00 -28.60 -18.23
CA ALA A 3 -1.63 -27.21 -18.51
C ALA A 3 -0.73 -27.16 -19.75
N MET A 4 -1.12 -26.38 -20.75
CA MET A 4 -0.36 -26.17 -21.99
C MET A 4 0.46 -24.89 -21.81
N ILE A 5 1.78 -25.01 -21.74
CA ILE A 5 2.70 -23.93 -21.35
C ILE A 5 3.58 -23.56 -22.54
N PRO A 6 3.45 -22.34 -23.11
CA PRO A 6 4.31 -21.92 -24.22
C PRO A 6 5.75 -21.69 -23.75
N CYS A 7 6.71 -21.67 -24.69
CA CYS A 7 8.10 -21.38 -24.36
C CYS A 7 8.25 -19.95 -23.79
N PRO A 8 8.91 -19.74 -22.64
CA PRO A 8 9.08 -18.40 -22.07
C PRO A 8 10.13 -17.52 -22.76
N ASN A 9 10.82 -18.00 -23.79
CA ASN A 9 11.80 -17.21 -24.53
C ASN A 9 11.11 -16.33 -25.57
N THR A 10 11.52 -15.06 -25.67
CA THR A 10 10.99 -14.10 -26.65
C THR A 10 11.30 -14.49 -28.09
N ASN A 11 12.49 -15.06 -28.34
CA ASN A 11 12.96 -15.45 -29.68
C ASN A 11 12.90 -16.97 -29.86
N CYS A 12 11.84 -17.62 -29.38
CA CYS A 12 11.68 -19.07 -29.57
C CYS A 12 11.30 -19.36 -31.03
N PRO A 13 11.99 -20.28 -31.74
CA PRO A 13 11.63 -20.66 -33.10
C PRO A 13 10.47 -21.66 -33.18
N ALA A 14 9.82 -21.97 -32.05
CA ALA A 14 8.71 -22.91 -32.02
C ALA A 14 7.48 -22.32 -32.73
N PRO A 15 6.81 -23.10 -33.61
CA PRO A 15 5.55 -22.70 -34.22
C PRO A 15 4.48 -22.33 -33.18
N PRO A 16 3.50 -21.47 -33.54
CA PRO A 16 2.34 -21.20 -32.68
C PRO A 16 1.58 -22.51 -32.37
N GLY A 17 1.30 -22.75 -31.09
CA GLY A 17 0.62 -23.97 -30.64
C GLY A 17 1.54 -25.08 -30.12
N GLU A 18 2.85 -24.84 -30.09
CA GLU A 18 3.82 -25.73 -29.45
C GLU A 18 4.06 -25.39 -27.98
N TYR A 19 4.20 -26.43 -27.15
CA TYR A 19 4.26 -26.30 -25.69
C TYR A 19 5.46 -27.04 -25.12
N LEU A 20 5.85 -26.65 -23.89
CA LEU A 20 6.93 -27.32 -23.19
C LEU A 20 6.62 -28.80 -22.91
N GLU A 21 7.59 -29.66 -23.15
CA GLU A 21 7.52 -31.08 -22.89
C GLU A 21 8.08 -31.43 -21.50
N ARG A 22 7.63 -32.53 -20.91
CA ARG A 22 8.18 -33.04 -19.65
C ARG A 22 9.51 -33.76 -19.91
N LYS A 23 10.56 -33.38 -19.19
CA LYS A 23 11.91 -34.00 -19.22
C LYS A 23 12.25 -34.72 -17.91
N GLY A 24 11.24 -35.08 -17.11
CA GLY A 24 11.41 -35.72 -15.80
C GLY A 24 11.44 -34.72 -14.64
N PHE A 25 12.25 -34.98 -13.62
CA PHE A 25 12.29 -34.19 -12.38
C PHE A 25 13.60 -33.42 -12.17
N GLY A 26 13.53 -32.41 -11.30
CA GLY A 26 14.65 -31.69 -10.70
C GLY A 26 15.72 -32.64 -10.17
N SER A 27 17.00 -32.26 -10.28
CA SER A 27 18.09 -33.03 -9.66
C SER A 27 18.13 -32.91 -8.13
N TYR A 28 17.33 -32.02 -7.56
CA TYR A 28 17.24 -31.80 -6.13
C TYR A 28 15.78 -31.61 -5.72
N ALA A 29 15.44 -32.13 -4.55
CA ALA A 29 14.16 -31.87 -3.89
C ALA A 29 14.33 -30.74 -2.87
N ARG A 30 13.28 -29.95 -2.66
CA ARG A 30 13.29 -28.81 -1.72
C ARG A 30 12.52 -29.17 -0.46
N GLN A 31 13.05 -28.80 0.70
CA GLN A 31 12.29 -28.83 1.95
C GLN A 31 11.37 -27.61 2.01
N VAL A 32 10.07 -27.84 2.14
CA VAL A 32 9.04 -26.82 2.28
C VAL A 32 8.60 -26.75 3.72
N CYS A 33 8.66 -25.55 4.30
CA CYS A 33 8.15 -25.32 5.66
C CYS A 33 6.62 -25.31 5.63
N GLY A 34 6.00 -26.39 6.09
CA GLY A 34 4.56 -26.47 6.38
C GLY A 34 4.21 -25.90 7.75
N MET A 35 2.94 -26.05 8.13
CA MET A 35 2.42 -25.52 9.41
C MET A 35 3.01 -26.23 10.63
N SER A 36 3.04 -27.56 10.59
CA SER A 36 3.50 -28.42 11.69
C SER A 36 4.76 -29.21 11.37
N SER A 37 5.11 -29.37 10.09
CA SER A 37 6.30 -30.13 9.70
C SER A 37 6.83 -29.68 8.35
N TYR A 38 8.05 -30.13 8.03
CA TYR A 38 8.61 -29.99 6.69
C TYR A 38 8.11 -31.10 5.77
N TYR A 39 7.87 -30.76 4.51
CA TYR A 39 7.63 -31.76 3.47
C TYR A 39 8.54 -31.54 2.27
N THR A 40 8.76 -32.60 1.51
CA THR A 40 9.67 -32.60 0.37
C THR A 40 8.92 -32.26 -0.92
N LEU A 41 9.38 -31.25 -1.64
CA LEU A 41 8.85 -30.85 -2.94
C LEU A 41 9.84 -31.23 -4.04
N LEU A 42 9.43 -32.17 -4.88
CA LEU A 42 10.12 -32.49 -6.14
C LEU A 42 9.45 -31.72 -7.28
N THR A 43 10.25 -31.04 -8.10
CA THR A 43 9.74 -30.18 -9.18
C THR A 43 9.96 -30.82 -10.54
N GLU A 44 8.94 -30.85 -11.39
CA GLU A 44 9.07 -31.30 -12.80
C GLU A 44 10.01 -30.37 -13.59
N LYS A 45 10.84 -30.94 -14.45
CA LYS A 45 11.61 -30.25 -15.48
C LYS A 45 10.82 -30.23 -16.77
N LEU A 46 10.73 -29.04 -17.36
CA LEU A 46 10.09 -28.76 -18.62
C LEU A 46 11.17 -28.39 -19.64
N LYS A 47 11.06 -28.89 -20.87
CA LYS A 47 11.99 -28.60 -21.96
C LYS A 47 11.27 -28.01 -23.17
N CYS A 48 11.97 -27.16 -23.91
CA CYS A 48 11.56 -26.74 -25.24
C CYS A 48 12.44 -27.44 -26.28
N SER A 49 11.88 -28.39 -27.02
CA SER A 49 12.58 -29.18 -28.03
C SER A 49 13.15 -28.32 -29.16
N TYR A 50 12.52 -27.17 -29.45
CA TYR A 50 12.96 -26.24 -30.49
C TYR A 50 14.18 -25.40 -30.05
N CYS A 51 14.16 -24.84 -28.84
CA CYS A 51 15.33 -24.14 -28.30
C CYS A 51 16.49 -25.10 -28.02
N GLU A 52 16.22 -26.36 -27.66
CA GLU A 52 17.24 -27.41 -27.52
C GLU A 52 17.99 -27.62 -28.84
N LYS A 53 17.27 -27.76 -29.96
CA LYS A 53 17.86 -27.90 -31.30
C LYS A 53 18.71 -26.71 -31.71
N VAL A 54 18.24 -25.48 -31.51
CA VAL A 54 19.02 -24.27 -31.84
C VAL A 54 20.34 -24.25 -31.08
N ARG A 55 20.33 -24.60 -29.79
CA ARG A 55 21.54 -24.66 -28.99
C ARG A 55 22.50 -25.77 -29.46
N HIS A 56 21.99 -26.93 -29.83
CA HIS A 56 22.84 -28.01 -30.36
C HIS A 56 23.48 -27.62 -31.69
N VAL A 57 22.80 -26.84 -32.53
CA VAL A 57 23.34 -26.33 -33.80
C VAL A 57 24.37 -25.23 -33.58
N SER A 58 24.19 -24.36 -32.58
CA SER A 58 25.20 -23.33 -32.26
C SER A 58 26.47 -23.94 -31.68
N VAL A 59 26.34 -24.89 -30.74
CA VAL A 59 27.50 -25.59 -30.14
C VAL A 59 28.27 -26.44 -31.15
N ALA A 60 27.62 -26.93 -32.20
CA ALA A 60 28.28 -27.65 -33.31
C ALA A 60 28.98 -26.73 -34.33
N ARG A 61 28.72 -25.43 -34.30
CA ARG A 61 29.39 -24.41 -35.14
C ARG A 61 30.54 -23.73 -34.40
N ASP A 62 30.42 -23.56 -33.09
CA ASP A 62 31.46 -22.94 -32.24
C ASP A 62 32.63 -23.90 -31.92
N SER A 63 32.65 -25.13 -32.44
CA SER A 63 33.80 -26.04 -32.30
C SER A 63 34.95 -25.74 -33.28
N GLU A 64 34.85 -24.68 -34.10
CA GLU A 64 35.91 -24.25 -35.02
C GLU A 64 36.55 -22.88 -34.67
N GLU A 65 36.03 -22.11 -33.70
CA GLU A 65 36.62 -20.83 -33.27
C GLU A 65 36.50 -20.65 -31.75
N GLU A 66 37.65 -20.47 -31.08
CA GLU A 66 37.76 -20.31 -29.63
C GLU A 66 37.19 -18.98 -29.13
N GLU A 67 36.45 -19.09 -28.02
CA GLU A 67 36.32 -18.16 -26.88
C GLU A 67 36.13 -16.66 -27.17
N GLU A 68 34.90 -16.16 -26.97
CA GLU A 68 34.55 -15.02 -26.10
C GLU A 68 33.06 -14.64 -26.32
N GLU A 69 32.16 -15.00 -25.39
CA GLU A 69 30.89 -14.30 -25.03
C GLU A 69 29.88 -15.24 -24.33
N ASP A 70 30.12 -15.55 -23.04
CA ASP A 70 29.30 -16.47 -22.24
C ASP A 70 28.01 -15.84 -21.66
N HIS A 71 27.33 -14.94 -22.40
CA HIS A 71 26.18 -14.19 -21.88
C HIS A 71 24.85 -14.32 -22.64
N HIS A 72 24.78 -15.06 -23.75
CA HIS A 72 23.53 -15.20 -24.52
C HIS A 72 23.14 -16.63 -24.94
N GLN A 73 23.58 -17.68 -24.25
CA GLN A 73 23.05 -19.02 -24.51
C GLN A 73 21.57 -19.14 -24.09
N GLN A 74 20.68 -19.29 -25.08
CA GLN A 74 19.24 -19.36 -24.89
C GLN A 74 18.87 -20.57 -24.00
N GLN A 75 18.27 -20.30 -22.84
CA GLN A 75 17.81 -21.32 -21.90
C GLN A 75 16.72 -22.19 -22.56
N TYR A 76 16.81 -23.52 -22.49
CA TYR A 76 15.82 -24.43 -23.10
C TYR A 76 15.17 -25.41 -22.08
N ILE A 77 15.59 -25.38 -20.82
CA ILE A 77 15.04 -26.18 -19.71
C ILE A 77 14.60 -25.25 -18.59
N TRP A 78 13.41 -25.47 -18.06
CA TRP A 78 12.85 -24.76 -16.91
C TRP A 78 12.34 -25.73 -15.85
N LEU A 79 12.38 -25.31 -14.60
CA LEU A 79 11.60 -25.96 -13.55
C LEU A 79 10.16 -25.46 -13.63
N ALA A 80 9.18 -26.33 -13.35
CA ALA A 80 7.76 -25.96 -13.33
C ALA A 80 7.47 -24.80 -12.35
N TYR A 81 8.23 -24.71 -11.27
CA TYR A 81 8.17 -23.60 -10.30
C TYR A 81 8.99 -22.35 -10.69
N SER A 82 9.56 -22.30 -11.89
CA SER A 82 10.33 -21.12 -12.32
C SER A 82 9.40 -19.89 -12.47
N PRO A 83 9.83 -18.68 -12.10
CA PRO A 83 8.98 -17.49 -12.21
C PRO A 83 8.42 -17.26 -13.62
N LYS A 84 9.22 -17.51 -14.65
CA LYS A 84 8.80 -17.37 -16.06
C LYS A 84 7.63 -18.32 -16.41
N VAL A 85 7.69 -19.57 -15.95
CA VAL A 85 6.62 -20.55 -16.14
C VAL A 85 5.40 -20.24 -15.28
N LEU A 86 5.59 -19.88 -14.01
CA LEU A 86 4.47 -19.55 -13.12
C LEU A 86 3.70 -18.33 -13.64
N MET A 87 4.39 -17.32 -14.19
CA MET A 87 3.76 -16.12 -14.74
C MET A 87 2.98 -16.35 -16.03
N SER A 88 3.31 -17.39 -16.82
CA SER A 88 2.49 -17.79 -17.98
C SER A 88 1.23 -18.57 -17.61
N LEU A 89 1.14 -19.09 -16.37
CA LEU A 89 -0.04 -19.82 -15.91
C LEU A 89 -1.15 -18.87 -15.44
N VAL A 90 -2.39 -19.26 -15.71
CA VAL A 90 -3.58 -18.58 -15.17
C VAL A 90 -3.61 -18.66 -13.63
N PRO A 91 -4.18 -17.65 -12.94
CA PRO A 91 -4.15 -17.57 -11.48
C PRO A 91 -4.70 -18.82 -10.76
N ALA A 92 -5.76 -19.44 -11.30
CA ALA A 92 -6.35 -20.65 -10.73
C ALA A 92 -5.36 -21.82 -10.69
N VAL A 93 -4.63 -22.05 -11.79
CA VAL A 93 -3.62 -23.12 -11.89
C VAL A 93 -2.41 -22.80 -11.03
N ARG A 94 -1.97 -21.53 -10.98
CA ARG A 94 -0.87 -21.11 -10.10
C ARG A 94 -1.16 -21.36 -8.62
N ARG A 95 -2.42 -21.20 -8.19
CA ARG A 95 -2.85 -21.49 -6.81
C ARG A 95 -2.80 -22.97 -6.44
N MET A 96 -2.79 -23.88 -7.42
CA MET A 96 -2.63 -25.32 -7.16
C MET A 96 -1.21 -25.69 -6.68
N PHE A 97 -0.23 -24.81 -6.87
CA PHE A 97 1.14 -25.04 -6.41
C PHE A 97 1.21 -24.85 -4.89
N PRO A 98 1.53 -25.89 -4.10
CA PRO A 98 1.41 -25.84 -2.63
C PRO A 98 2.44 -24.91 -1.96
N ALA A 99 3.55 -24.58 -2.63
CA ALA A 99 4.64 -23.82 -2.02
C ALA A 99 4.90 -22.47 -2.71
N ILE A 100 5.57 -21.57 -1.98
CA ILE A 100 6.13 -20.31 -2.47
C ILE A 100 7.65 -20.37 -2.32
N LEU A 101 8.37 -20.26 -3.44
CA LEU A 101 9.84 -20.33 -3.45
C LEU A 101 10.46 -18.97 -3.14
N CYS A 102 11.18 -18.89 -2.03
CA CYS A 102 11.91 -17.71 -1.56
C CYS A 102 13.43 -17.94 -1.73
N GLY A 103 13.89 -17.97 -2.98
CA GLY A 103 15.28 -18.28 -3.31
C GLY A 103 15.64 -19.74 -2.99
N LYS A 104 16.48 -19.96 -1.96
CA LYS A 104 16.87 -21.31 -1.51
C LYS A 104 15.85 -21.95 -0.56
N ARG A 105 14.92 -21.17 0.00
CA ARG A 105 13.88 -21.65 0.94
C ARG A 105 12.54 -21.81 0.24
N ALA A 106 11.67 -22.67 0.75
CA ALA A 106 10.30 -22.84 0.29
C ALA A 106 9.34 -22.80 1.48
N ILE A 107 8.23 -22.07 1.35
CA ILE A 107 7.22 -21.90 2.40
C ILE A 107 5.89 -22.39 1.85
N ASP A 108 5.14 -23.13 2.65
CA ASP A 108 3.81 -23.60 2.28
C ASP A 108 2.82 -22.42 2.13
N ARG A 109 1.93 -22.50 1.13
CA ARG A 109 0.93 -21.46 0.88
C ARG A 109 -0.03 -21.27 2.05
N GLY A 110 -0.38 -22.32 2.78
CA GLY A 110 -1.23 -22.24 3.96
C GLY A 110 -0.61 -21.39 5.06
N VAL A 111 0.71 -21.49 5.24
CA VAL A 111 1.48 -20.65 6.18
C VAL A 111 1.41 -19.18 5.79
N VAL A 112 1.54 -18.87 4.50
CA VAL A 112 1.48 -17.49 4.01
C VAL A 112 0.06 -16.93 4.05
N THR A 113 -0.96 -17.78 3.93
CA THR A 113 -2.36 -17.38 4.03
C THR A 113 -2.70 -16.81 5.41
N LEU A 114 -2.07 -17.31 6.49
CA LEU A 114 -2.20 -16.72 7.83
C LEU A 114 -1.73 -15.26 7.91
N LEU A 115 -0.82 -14.85 7.03
CA LEU A 115 -0.32 -13.48 6.95
C LEU A 115 -1.24 -12.57 6.11
N SER A 116 -2.15 -13.15 5.33
CA SER A 116 -3.11 -12.42 4.49
C SER A 116 -4.49 -12.26 5.14
N ASP A 117 -4.70 -12.80 6.35
CA ASP A 117 -5.93 -12.54 7.11
C ASP A 117 -5.99 -11.06 7.51
N ARG A 118 -6.93 -10.33 6.90
CA ARG A 118 -7.15 -8.90 7.13
C ARG A 118 -7.91 -8.62 8.43
N LEU A 119 -8.65 -9.60 8.96
CA LEU A 119 -9.45 -9.44 10.19
C LEU A 119 -8.61 -9.74 11.42
N ASN A 120 -7.82 -10.82 11.38
CA ASN A 120 -6.90 -11.19 12.46
C ASN A 120 -5.46 -10.95 12.04
N ALA A 121 -5.09 -9.70 11.76
CA ALA A 121 -3.74 -9.36 11.30
C ALA A 121 -2.64 -9.95 12.20
N MET A 122 -2.05 -11.07 11.77
CA MET A 122 -1.01 -11.77 12.51
C MET A 122 0.34 -11.13 12.17
N SER A 123 1.09 -10.71 13.18
CA SER A 123 2.46 -10.28 12.94
C SER A 123 3.33 -11.45 12.44
N MET A 124 4.33 -11.15 11.62
CA MET A 124 5.27 -12.17 11.11
C MET A 124 5.93 -12.96 12.23
N SER A 125 6.23 -12.31 13.36
CA SER A 125 6.78 -12.94 14.56
C SER A 125 5.76 -13.85 15.26
N LYS A 126 4.46 -13.53 15.20
CA LYS A 126 3.41 -14.40 15.73
C LYS A 126 3.29 -15.66 14.88
N VAL A 127 3.27 -15.54 13.55
CA VAL A 127 3.27 -16.71 12.66
C VAL A 127 4.52 -17.56 12.86
N GLN A 128 5.71 -16.96 12.97
CA GLN A 128 6.94 -17.71 13.24
C GLN A 128 6.87 -18.49 14.56
N ARG A 129 6.28 -17.93 15.62
CA ARG A 129 6.07 -18.64 16.89
C ARG A 129 5.09 -19.80 16.77
N LEU A 130 4.00 -19.63 16.00
CA LEU A 130 3.05 -20.71 15.73
C LEU A 130 3.69 -21.86 14.97
N LEU A 131 4.48 -21.55 13.93
CA LEU A 131 5.26 -22.57 13.22
C LEU A 131 6.25 -23.27 14.15
N LYS A 132 6.90 -22.51 15.04
CA LYS A 132 7.81 -23.09 16.03
C LYS A 132 7.10 -24.09 16.92
N GLN A 133 5.98 -23.70 17.51
CA GLN A 133 5.19 -24.59 18.34
C GLN A 133 4.80 -25.88 17.60
N GLY A 134 4.23 -25.77 16.40
CA GLY A 134 3.80 -26.95 15.63
C GLY A 134 4.95 -27.87 15.22
N HIS A 135 6.12 -27.32 14.86
CA HIS A 135 7.31 -28.11 14.53
C HIS A 135 8.00 -28.69 15.77
N ASP A 136 7.95 -28.01 16.92
CA ASP A 136 8.44 -28.52 18.20
C ASP A 136 7.60 -29.72 18.64
N GLU A 137 6.26 -29.60 18.60
CA GLU A 137 5.31 -30.67 18.92
C GLU A 137 5.50 -31.90 18.00
N TRP A 138 5.52 -31.68 16.68
CA TRP A 138 5.76 -32.77 15.71
C TRP A 138 7.10 -33.46 15.93
N TYR A 139 8.15 -32.69 16.25
CA TYR A 139 9.47 -33.25 16.50
C TYR A 139 9.50 -34.12 17.76
N ILE A 140 8.88 -33.68 18.85
CA ILE A 140 8.76 -34.45 20.09
C ILE A 140 8.01 -35.75 19.82
N GLU A 141 6.85 -35.69 19.17
CA GLU A 141 6.05 -36.89 18.83
C GLU A 141 6.86 -37.92 18.02
N ARG A 142 7.66 -37.47 17.04
CA ARG A 142 8.48 -38.37 16.22
C ARG A 142 9.66 -38.96 16.98
N ARG A 143 10.27 -38.16 17.86
CA ARG A 143 11.36 -38.64 18.72
C ARG A 143 10.85 -39.65 19.73
N ASP A 144 9.69 -39.41 20.32
CA ASP A 144 9.09 -40.31 21.29
C ASP A 144 8.68 -41.62 20.60
N LEU A 145 8.05 -41.57 19.42
CA LEU A 145 7.76 -42.76 18.61
C LEU A 145 9.04 -43.55 18.28
N TYR A 146 10.11 -42.86 17.88
CA TYR A 146 11.40 -43.50 17.60
C TYR A 146 11.97 -44.18 18.84
N GLN A 147 11.90 -43.53 20.02
CA GLN A 147 12.34 -44.10 21.29
C GLN A 147 11.49 -45.30 21.72
N THR A 148 10.16 -45.24 21.56
CA THR A 148 9.25 -46.37 21.83
C THR A 148 9.61 -47.56 20.94
N LEU A 149 9.76 -47.35 19.63
CA LEU A 149 10.14 -48.42 18.70
C LEU A 149 11.51 -49.02 19.02
N LEU A 150 12.48 -48.21 19.44
CA LEU A 150 13.78 -48.70 19.92
C LEU A 150 13.66 -49.52 21.21
N TYR A 151 12.88 -49.03 22.18
CA TYR A 151 12.67 -49.73 23.44
C TYR A 151 12.00 -51.09 23.24
N ASP A 152 10.97 -51.15 22.40
CA ASP A 152 10.30 -52.40 22.02
C ASP A 152 11.27 -53.35 21.31
N ALA A 153 12.13 -52.84 20.42
CA ALA A 153 13.16 -53.64 19.74
C ALA A 153 14.14 -54.29 20.73
N HIS A 154 14.53 -53.57 21.78
CA HIS A 154 15.51 -54.05 22.78
C HIS A 154 14.89 -54.98 23.83
N THR A 155 13.62 -54.78 24.19
CA THR A 155 12.91 -55.62 25.18
C THR A 155 12.32 -56.90 24.57
N ALA A 156 11.97 -56.90 23.28
CA ALA A 156 11.52 -58.09 22.55
C ALA A 156 12.64 -59.14 22.37
N GLY A 157 13.92 -58.71 22.31
CA GLY A 157 15.06 -59.62 22.19
C GLY A 157 15.52 -60.24 23.53
N SER A 158 15.05 -59.74 24.67
CA SER A 158 15.52 -60.12 26.01
C SER A 158 14.51 -60.96 26.81
N SER A 159 13.31 -61.18 26.29
CA SER A 159 12.25 -61.97 26.93
C SER A 159 11.96 -63.27 26.16
N SER A 160 12.92 -64.21 26.17
CA SER A 160 12.69 -65.59 25.74
C SER A 160 11.89 -66.43 26.75
N THR A 161 11.38 -65.84 27.83
CA THR A 161 10.56 -66.56 28.84
C THR A 161 9.52 -65.64 29.48
N ALA A 162 8.43 -65.33 28.77
CA ALA A 162 7.08 -65.19 29.36
C ALA A 162 6.08 -64.82 28.26
N ALA A 163 5.12 -65.71 28.03
CA ALA A 163 3.94 -65.44 27.25
C ALA A 163 3.01 -64.48 28.01
N SER A 164 2.83 -63.26 27.52
CA SER A 164 1.61 -62.49 27.74
C SER A 164 1.42 -61.41 26.67
N SER A 165 0.48 -61.69 25.76
CA SER A 165 -0.47 -60.74 25.18
C SER A 165 0.03 -59.32 24.81
N SER A 166 0.64 -59.17 23.64
CA SER A 166 0.29 -58.05 22.77
C SER A 166 0.17 -58.54 21.33
N SER A 167 -0.96 -58.24 20.70
CA SER A 167 -1.37 -58.74 19.37
C SER A 167 -0.56 -58.15 18.21
N GLN A 168 0.58 -57.51 18.49
CA GLN A 168 1.49 -57.01 17.49
C GLN A 168 2.82 -57.74 17.66
N LYS A 169 3.01 -58.82 16.89
CA LYS A 169 4.35 -59.15 16.42
C LYS A 169 4.84 -57.93 15.63
N GLY A 170 5.52 -57.03 16.33
CA GLY A 170 5.97 -55.75 15.79
C GLY A 170 6.85 -55.95 14.56
N ILE A 171 6.92 -54.90 13.74
CA ILE A 171 7.67 -54.73 12.48
C ILE A 171 9.15 -55.19 12.46
N LEU A 172 9.68 -55.76 13.54
CA LEU A 172 11.10 -55.82 13.83
C LEU A 172 11.64 -57.25 13.84
N ALA A 173 11.78 -57.84 12.65
CA ALA A 173 12.73 -58.93 12.41
C ALA A 173 14.19 -58.43 12.32
N PHE A 174 14.44 -57.13 12.54
CA PHE A 174 15.70 -56.44 12.25
C PHE A 174 16.28 -55.65 13.43
N ALA A 175 16.10 -56.13 14.68
CA ALA A 175 16.75 -55.51 15.83
C ALA A 175 18.28 -55.62 15.69
N LYS A 176 18.96 -54.48 15.50
CA LYS A 176 20.42 -54.39 15.39
C LYS A 176 21.04 -54.05 16.77
N PRO A 177 22.35 -54.31 16.98
CA PRO A 177 23.04 -54.03 18.24
C PRO A 177 22.95 -52.55 18.68
N ALA A 178 22.99 -52.28 19.98
CA ALA A 178 23.04 -50.92 20.51
C ALA A 178 24.20 -50.13 19.86
N GLY A 179 23.93 -48.91 19.39
CA GLY A 179 24.89 -48.07 18.67
C GLY A 179 24.88 -48.19 17.13
N THR A 180 24.10 -49.11 16.55
CA THR A 180 23.94 -49.23 15.09
C THR A 180 22.74 -48.48 14.51
N TYR A 181 21.86 -47.96 15.38
CA TYR A 181 20.72 -47.16 14.96
C TYR A 181 21.11 -45.73 14.67
N THR A 182 20.59 -45.18 13.57
CA THR A 182 20.81 -43.79 13.20
C THR A 182 20.16 -42.87 14.25
N PRO A 183 20.88 -41.88 14.81
CA PRO A 183 20.29 -40.97 15.78
C PRO A 183 19.07 -40.24 15.19
N PRO A 184 18.09 -39.85 16.03
CA PRO A 184 16.92 -39.11 15.55
C PRO A 184 17.36 -37.86 14.80
N ILE A 185 16.66 -37.56 13.70
CA ILE A 185 16.99 -36.45 12.80
C ILE A 185 17.00 -35.15 13.62
N PRO A 186 18.06 -34.33 13.56
CA PRO A 186 18.08 -33.06 14.29
C PRO A 186 16.98 -32.12 13.81
N GLN A 187 16.45 -31.30 14.71
CA GLN A 187 15.37 -30.38 14.39
C GLN A 187 15.81 -29.39 13.29
N SER A 188 15.00 -29.28 12.25
CA SER A 188 15.29 -28.40 11.12
C SER A 188 15.07 -26.92 11.48
N PRO A 189 16.00 -26.02 11.11
CA PRO A 189 15.88 -24.61 11.47
C PRO A 189 14.74 -23.96 10.71
N LEU A 190 13.83 -23.32 11.45
CA LEU A 190 12.66 -22.64 10.89
C LEU A 190 13.01 -21.38 10.10
N PRO A 191 12.18 -21.03 9.10
CA PRO A 191 12.35 -19.78 8.36
C PRO A 191 12.20 -18.58 9.29
N SER A 192 13.07 -17.58 9.11
CA SER A 192 12.97 -16.32 9.84
C SER A 192 11.78 -15.48 9.37
N ALA A 193 11.34 -14.54 10.21
CA ALA A 193 10.33 -13.55 9.84
C ALA A 193 10.64 -12.80 8.52
N ARG A 194 11.92 -12.62 8.17
CA ARG A 194 12.33 -12.01 6.88
C ARG A 194 11.96 -12.90 5.68
N VAL A 195 12.10 -14.22 5.81
CA VAL A 195 11.73 -15.19 4.76
C VAL A 195 10.22 -15.26 4.62
N LEU A 196 9.47 -15.29 5.74
CA LEU A 196 8.01 -15.25 5.73
C LEU A 196 7.48 -13.98 5.07
N ARG A 197 8.07 -12.81 5.38
CA ARG A 197 7.75 -11.55 4.71
C ARG A 197 7.97 -11.63 3.20
N ARG A 198 9.10 -12.19 2.76
CA ARG A 198 9.38 -12.36 1.33
C ARG A 198 8.35 -13.28 0.65
N ALA A 199 7.96 -14.37 1.30
CA ALA A 199 6.94 -15.29 0.79
C ALA A 199 5.58 -14.59 0.63
N HIS A 200 5.18 -13.81 1.64
CA HIS A 200 3.97 -12.99 1.59
C HIS A 200 4.03 -11.97 0.44
N LEU A 201 5.13 -11.23 0.29
CA LEU A 201 5.28 -10.26 -0.80
C LEU A 201 5.20 -10.93 -2.18
N ILE A 202 5.82 -12.09 -2.38
CA ILE A 202 5.71 -12.84 -3.65
C ILE A 202 4.26 -13.22 -3.93
N MET A 203 3.53 -13.70 -2.92
CA MET A 203 2.11 -14.04 -3.06
C MET A 203 1.24 -12.81 -3.38
N GLU A 204 1.51 -11.67 -2.75
CA GLU A 204 0.81 -10.42 -3.00
C GLU A 204 1.13 -9.85 -4.39
N MET A 205 2.37 -10.01 -4.87
CA MET A 205 2.74 -9.66 -6.25
C MET A 205 1.94 -10.44 -7.29
N GLU A 206 1.59 -11.71 -7.02
CA GLU A 206 0.72 -12.50 -7.91
C GLU A 206 -0.70 -11.92 -8.04
N LYS A 207 -1.17 -11.18 -7.02
CA LYS A 207 -2.49 -10.52 -7.00
C LYS A 207 -2.48 -9.13 -7.63
N MET A 208 -1.32 -8.60 -8.05
CA MET A 208 -1.21 -7.28 -8.67
C MET A 208 -2.16 -7.05 -9.85
N PRO A 209 -2.42 -8.02 -10.77
CA PRO A 209 -3.41 -7.83 -11.82
C PRO A 209 -4.82 -7.60 -11.26
N VAL A 210 -5.18 -8.33 -10.19
CA VAL A 210 -6.47 -8.19 -9.51
C VAL A 210 -6.56 -6.83 -8.83
N TYR A 211 -5.52 -6.40 -8.10
CA TYR A 211 -5.48 -5.06 -7.52
C TYR A 211 -5.56 -3.96 -8.58
N ARG A 212 -4.94 -4.16 -9.74
CA ARG A 212 -5.06 -3.23 -10.88
C ARG A 212 -6.47 -3.21 -11.46
N SER A 213 -7.17 -4.33 -11.53
CA SER A 213 -8.57 -4.36 -11.95
C SER A 213 -9.53 -3.81 -10.89
N GLU A 214 -9.16 -3.89 -9.61
CA GLU A 214 -9.90 -3.30 -8.49
C GLU A 214 -9.69 -1.77 -8.38
N ILE A 215 -8.67 -1.21 -9.05
CA ILE A 215 -8.58 0.23 -9.27
C ILE A 215 -9.66 0.59 -10.31
N LEU A 216 -10.88 0.78 -9.82
CA LEU A 216 -12.06 1.12 -10.63
C LEU A 216 -12.05 2.57 -11.13
N SER A 217 -11.18 3.43 -10.56
CA SER A 217 -11.09 4.82 -10.96
C SER A 217 -10.04 5.03 -12.04
N MET A 218 -10.51 5.48 -13.20
CA MET A 218 -9.66 5.81 -14.35
C MET A 218 -9.48 7.32 -14.53
N THR A 219 -10.35 8.12 -13.93
CA THR A 219 -10.55 9.55 -14.21
C THR A 219 -11.05 10.30 -12.97
N GLY A 220 -11.13 11.63 -13.06
CA GLY A 220 -11.70 12.50 -12.04
C GLY A 220 -11.70 13.95 -12.51
N GLU A 221 -12.62 14.76 -11.99
CA GLU A 221 -12.64 16.20 -12.26
C GLU A 221 -11.67 16.96 -11.36
N ILE A 222 -11.46 16.47 -10.13
CA ILE A 222 -10.56 17.07 -9.15
C ILE A 222 -9.55 16.00 -8.74
N LEU A 223 -8.27 16.30 -8.90
CA LEU A 223 -7.20 15.40 -8.50
C LEU A 223 -6.49 15.93 -7.25
N CYS A 224 -6.11 15.04 -6.35
CA CYS A 224 -5.27 15.35 -5.20
C CYS A 224 -3.98 14.52 -5.27
N ILE A 225 -2.83 15.19 -5.22
CA ILE A 225 -1.51 14.60 -5.25
C ILE A 225 -0.87 14.75 -3.87
N ASP A 226 -0.74 13.65 -3.14
CA ASP A 226 -0.21 13.60 -1.78
C ASP A 226 1.03 12.71 -1.71
N GLY A 227 2.08 13.19 -1.03
CA GLY A 227 3.36 12.50 -0.89
C GLY A 227 3.63 12.07 0.56
N THR A 228 3.90 10.78 0.80
CA THR A 228 4.27 10.27 2.13
C THR A 228 5.62 9.57 2.17
N ARG A 229 6.45 9.94 3.15
CA ARG A 229 7.70 9.23 3.49
C ARG A 229 7.50 8.11 4.51
N LYS A 230 6.39 8.15 5.28
CA LYS A 230 6.18 7.30 6.46
C LYS A 230 6.09 5.81 6.11
N VAL A 231 5.46 5.50 4.97
CA VAL A 231 5.31 4.11 4.51
C VAL A 231 6.67 3.50 4.14
N LEU A 232 7.52 4.26 3.43
CA LEU A 232 8.83 3.79 3.00
C LEU A 232 9.78 3.57 4.17
N LYS A 233 9.76 4.44 5.19
CA LYS A 233 10.51 4.26 6.44
C LYS A 233 10.17 2.93 7.13
N LYS A 234 8.90 2.52 7.13
CA LYS A 234 8.49 1.23 7.72
C LYS A 234 8.96 0.02 6.91
N ILE A 235 9.11 0.17 5.60
CA ILE A 235 9.49 -0.93 4.69
C ILE A 235 11.01 -1.13 4.68
N TYR A 236 11.78 -0.05 4.59
CA TYR A 236 13.25 -0.09 4.42
C TYR A 236 14.04 0.23 5.70
N GLY A 237 13.37 0.60 6.79
CA GLY A 237 14.02 1.13 7.99
C GLY A 237 14.49 2.57 7.80
N ASP A 238 15.16 3.13 8.81
CA ASP A 238 15.62 4.52 8.81
C ASP A 238 16.85 4.79 7.91
N GLY A 239 17.34 3.81 7.12
CA GLY A 239 18.72 3.81 6.62
C GLY A 239 19.01 3.48 5.15
N GLN A 240 18.06 3.54 4.19
CA GLN A 240 18.42 3.36 2.76
C GLN A 240 17.92 4.49 1.87
N GLY A 241 18.85 5.37 1.49
CA GLY A 241 18.63 6.70 0.90
C GLY A 241 18.44 6.78 -0.62
N THR A 242 17.66 5.90 -1.23
CA THR A 242 17.36 6.01 -2.69
C THR A 242 15.87 6.16 -3.03
N MET A 243 14.94 5.83 -2.13
CA MET A 243 13.50 6.03 -2.36
C MET A 243 12.91 6.86 -1.23
N GLN A 244 12.55 8.11 -1.52
CA GLN A 244 12.20 9.10 -0.50
C GLN A 244 10.69 9.24 -0.32
N TYR A 245 9.88 9.08 -1.38
CA TYR A 245 8.45 9.37 -1.32
C TYR A 245 7.58 8.32 -2.01
N LEU A 246 6.48 7.98 -1.35
CA LEU A 246 5.33 7.30 -1.95
C LEU A 246 4.30 8.37 -2.27
N THR A 247 4.11 8.68 -3.55
CA THR A 247 3.14 9.69 -4.00
C THR A 247 1.92 9.01 -4.58
N SER A 248 0.74 9.44 -4.12
CA SER A 248 -0.54 8.95 -4.60
C SER A 248 -1.34 10.08 -5.23
N VAL A 249 -2.07 9.74 -6.29
CA VAL A 249 -3.01 10.61 -6.97
C VAL A 249 -4.41 10.04 -6.79
N LEU A 250 -5.30 10.82 -6.19
CA LEU A 250 -6.69 10.46 -5.90
C LEU A 250 -7.66 11.38 -6.66
N ASN A 251 -8.88 10.93 -6.93
CA ASN A 251 -9.96 11.77 -7.44
C ASN A 251 -10.84 12.34 -6.30
N GLU A 252 -11.86 13.12 -6.66
CA GLU A 252 -12.86 13.69 -5.77
C GLU A 252 -13.61 12.68 -4.89
N TRP A 253 -13.62 11.40 -5.27
CA TRP A 253 -14.25 10.31 -4.52
C TRP A 253 -13.29 9.59 -3.56
N GLY A 254 -12.04 10.07 -3.43
CA GLY A 254 -11.00 9.40 -2.64
C GLY A 254 -10.53 8.07 -3.24
N GLN A 255 -10.78 7.84 -4.53
CA GLN A 255 -10.33 6.64 -5.23
C GLN A 255 -8.92 6.88 -5.79
N PHE A 256 -8.04 5.90 -5.65
CA PHE A 256 -6.68 5.98 -6.17
C PHE A 256 -6.66 5.84 -7.69
N LEU A 257 -6.09 6.83 -8.38
CA LEU A 257 -5.79 6.72 -9.81
C LEU A 257 -4.42 6.08 -10.00
N ARG A 258 -3.41 6.59 -9.28
CA ARG A 258 -2.04 6.10 -9.42
C ARG A 258 -1.26 6.30 -8.13
N THR A 259 -0.41 5.34 -7.82
CA THR A 259 0.61 5.48 -6.79
C THR A 259 1.97 5.16 -7.39
N VAL A 260 2.97 5.98 -7.08
CA VAL A 260 4.36 5.82 -7.51
C VAL A 260 5.30 5.96 -6.33
N VAL A 261 6.40 5.22 -6.37
CA VAL A 261 7.52 5.42 -5.47
C VAL A 261 8.58 6.18 -6.24
N VAL A 262 9.02 7.32 -5.72
CA VAL A 262 10.01 8.19 -6.35
C VAL A 262 11.24 8.37 -5.47
N ALA A 263 12.39 8.54 -6.14
CA ALA A 263 13.67 8.75 -5.48
C ALA A 263 13.81 10.18 -4.92
N ALA A 264 13.23 11.16 -5.60
CA ALA A 264 13.24 12.57 -5.20
C ALA A 264 11.98 13.28 -5.75
N GLU A 265 11.64 14.42 -5.17
CA GLU A 265 10.62 15.33 -5.70
C GLU A 265 11.18 16.18 -6.85
N SER A 266 11.33 15.59 -8.04
CA SER A 266 11.84 16.26 -9.24
C SER A 266 11.04 15.91 -10.48
N GLU A 267 11.13 16.76 -11.50
CA GLU A 267 10.21 16.70 -12.65
C GLU A 267 10.47 15.43 -13.45
N GLY A 268 11.76 15.09 -13.64
CA GLY A 268 12.19 13.85 -14.25
C GLY A 268 11.68 12.60 -13.53
N CYS A 269 11.60 12.63 -12.18
CA CYS A 269 11.07 11.50 -11.41
C CYS A 269 9.55 11.32 -11.59
N TYR A 270 8.79 12.41 -11.74
CA TYR A 270 7.34 12.36 -11.94
C TYR A 270 6.88 12.32 -13.39
N ALA A 271 7.76 12.64 -14.37
CA ALA A 271 7.41 12.72 -15.78
C ALA A 271 6.71 11.46 -16.31
N ARG A 272 7.17 10.28 -15.90
CA ARG A 272 6.55 9.01 -16.30
C ARG A 272 5.16 8.82 -15.67
N MET A 273 4.96 9.28 -14.45
CA MET A 273 3.65 9.25 -13.78
C MET A 273 2.67 10.15 -14.52
N ALA A 274 3.07 11.40 -14.79
CA ALA A 274 2.23 12.39 -15.44
C ALA A 274 1.83 11.97 -16.86
N ARG A 275 2.80 11.59 -17.71
CA ARG A 275 2.50 11.03 -19.04
C ARG A 275 1.55 9.83 -18.98
N GLY A 276 1.73 8.96 -17.99
CA GLY A 276 0.87 7.79 -17.79
C GLY A 276 -0.56 8.16 -17.38
N LEU A 277 -0.76 9.25 -16.64
CA LEU A 277 -2.06 9.78 -16.25
C LEU A 277 -2.75 10.48 -17.42
N VAL A 278 -2.05 11.37 -18.13
CA VAL A 278 -2.59 12.05 -19.33
C VAL A 278 -3.07 11.02 -20.35
N ALA A 279 -2.22 10.06 -20.72
CA ALA A 279 -2.57 8.99 -21.66
C ALA A 279 -3.71 8.09 -21.14
N ARG A 280 -3.93 8.01 -19.82
CA ARG A 280 -5.07 7.28 -19.27
C ARG A 280 -6.38 8.03 -19.50
N PHE A 281 -6.40 9.34 -19.21
CA PHE A 281 -7.57 10.18 -19.46
C PHE A 281 -7.94 10.19 -20.94
N GLU A 282 -6.94 10.30 -21.83
CA GLU A 282 -7.14 10.28 -23.28
C GLU A 282 -7.70 8.94 -23.77
N ARG A 283 -7.16 7.80 -23.30
CA ARG A 283 -7.72 6.48 -23.63
C ARG A 283 -9.14 6.27 -23.11
N ALA A 284 -9.51 6.91 -22.01
CA ALA A 284 -10.85 6.87 -21.46
C ALA A 284 -11.81 7.87 -22.14
N ASN A 285 -11.32 8.64 -23.12
CA ASN A 285 -12.05 9.76 -23.73
C ASN A 285 -12.61 10.73 -22.68
N ALA A 286 -11.85 10.96 -21.61
CA ALA A 286 -12.23 11.79 -20.48
C ALA A 286 -11.65 13.20 -20.61
N PRO A 287 -12.39 14.23 -20.18
CA PRO A 287 -11.88 15.60 -20.17
C PRO A 287 -10.69 15.73 -19.21
N ALA A 288 -9.81 16.69 -19.48
CA ALA A 288 -8.76 17.05 -18.53
C ALA A 288 -9.38 17.42 -17.16
N PRO A 289 -8.71 17.08 -16.05
CA PRO A 289 -9.18 17.48 -14.73
C PRO A 289 -9.24 19.01 -14.63
N ARG A 290 -10.24 19.52 -13.92
CA ARG A 290 -10.42 20.96 -13.72
C ARG A 290 -9.42 21.51 -12.70
N VAL A 291 -9.11 20.72 -11.66
CA VAL A 291 -8.27 21.14 -10.55
C VAL A 291 -7.31 20.05 -10.12
N ILE A 292 -6.08 20.43 -9.78
CA ILE A 292 -5.08 19.56 -9.17
C ILE A 292 -4.66 20.18 -7.84
N TYR A 293 -5.06 19.57 -6.74
CA TYR A 293 -4.59 19.90 -5.40
C TYR A 293 -3.26 19.20 -5.12
N ALA A 294 -2.32 19.94 -4.55
CA ALA A 294 -1.01 19.42 -4.19
C ALA A 294 -0.49 20.00 -2.88
N ASP A 295 0.42 19.26 -2.26
CA ASP A 295 1.00 19.62 -0.97
C ASP A 295 2.08 20.70 -1.10
N ASN A 296 2.80 20.72 -2.23
CA ASN A 296 3.94 21.60 -2.50
C ASN A 296 4.02 21.97 -3.99
N ASN A 297 4.99 22.82 -4.33
CA ASN A 297 5.35 23.18 -5.71
C ASN A 297 4.17 23.67 -6.58
N CYS A 298 3.23 24.39 -5.96
CA CYS A 298 2.04 24.97 -6.58
C CYS A 298 2.20 26.45 -6.97
N CYS A 299 3.16 27.17 -6.38
CA CYS A 299 3.38 28.59 -6.62
C CYS A 299 4.13 28.87 -7.93
N ARG A 300 3.83 30.03 -8.51
CA ARG A 300 4.46 30.57 -9.72
C ARG A 300 5.57 31.59 -9.42
N ASP A 301 6.29 31.41 -8.32
CA ASP A 301 7.22 32.43 -7.80
C ASP A 301 8.35 32.81 -8.78
N SER A 302 8.65 31.93 -9.75
CA SER A 302 9.67 32.15 -10.80
C SER A 302 9.24 31.66 -12.20
N GLY A 303 7.94 31.57 -12.47
CA GLY A 303 7.40 31.07 -13.74
C GLY A 303 6.30 30.01 -13.55
N SER A 304 6.17 29.08 -14.50
CA SER A 304 5.24 27.95 -14.34
C SER A 304 5.65 27.09 -13.15
N SER A 305 4.69 26.69 -12.33
CA SER A 305 4.99 25.82 -11.20
C SER A 305 5.44 24.43 -11.70
N PHE A 306 6.17 23.70 -10.86
CA PHE A 306 6.59 22.32 -11.12
C PHE A 306 5.48 21.43 -11.69
N LEU A 307 4.30 21.47 -11.07
CA LEU A 307 3.15 20.66 -11.48
C LEU A 307 2.50 21.18 -12.76
N GLU A 308 2.54 22.49 -13.00
CA GLU A 308 2.04 23.06 -14.24
C GLU A 308 2.90 22.68 -15.43
N THR A 309 4.23 22.63 -15.28
CA THR A 309 5.13 22.11 -16.32
C THR A 309 4.87 20.62 -16.56
N LEU A 310 4.75 19.86 -15.48
CA LEU A 310 4.53 18.42 -15.52
C LEU A 310 3.19 18.02 -16.17
N PHE A 311 2.15 18.83 -15.97
CA PHE A 311 0.80 18.64 -16.51
C PHE A 311 0.41 19.75 -17.50
N SER A 312 1.38 20.22 -18.29
CA SER A 312 1.20 21.34 -19.23
C SER A 312 0.03 21.14 -20.20
N ASP A 313 -0.14 19.93 -20.70
CA ASP A 313 -1.27 19.57 -21.58
C ASP A 313 -2.65 19.79 -20.92
N TRP A 314 -2.76 19.58 -19.61
CA TRP A 314 -3.99 19.82 -18.88
C TRP A 314 -4.16 21.29 -18.54
N VAL A 315 -3.07 21.98 -18.18
CA VAL A 315 -3.09 23.43 -17.90
C VAL A 315 -3.50 24.23 -19.13
N GLN A 316 -2.99 23.87 -20.32
CA GLN A 316 -3.42 24.46 -21.59
C GLN A 316 -4.91 24.24 -21.88
N ARG A 317 -5.48 23.14 -21.38
CA ARG A 317 -6.91 22.81 -21.46
C ARG A 317 -7.74 23.44 -20.33
N GLY A 318 -7.15 24.30 -19.50
CA GLY A 318 -7.83 25.05 -18.45
C GLY A 318 -7.75 24.44 -17.04
N ALA A 319 -6.95 23.39 -16.84
CA ALA A 319 -6.72 22.85 -15.50
C ALA A 319 -5.92 23.83 -14.63
N VAL A 320 -6.27 23.92 -13.35
CA VAL A 320 -5.57 24.79 -12.39
C VAL A 320 -4.93 23.99 -11.26
N VAL A 321 -3.70 24.36 -10.90
CA VAL A 321 -3.01 23.79 -9.73
C VAL A 321 -3.34 24.63 -8.50
N ARG A 322 -3.65 23.98 -7.38
CA ARG A 322 -3.99 24.62 -6.10
C ARG A 322 -3.25 23.96 -4.94
N LEU A 323 -2.96 24.75 -3.92
CA LEU A 323 -2.42 24.24 -2.66
C LEU A 323 -3.53 23.61 -1.82
N ASP A 324 -3.27 22.45 -1.22
CA ASP A 324 -4.15 21.89 -0.20
C ASP A 324 -4.12 22.75 1.09
N ILE A 325 -5.29 23.30 1.47
CA ILE A 325 -5.49 24.10 2.68
C ILE A 325 -5.09 23.34 3.94
N ARG A 326 -5.36 22.03 4.01
CA ARG A 326 -5.00 21.19 5.16
C ARG A 326 -3.48 21.16 5.32
N HIS A 327 -2.74 21.04 4.22
CA HIS A 327 -1.29 21.07 4.25
C HIS A 327 -0.75 22.44 4.64
N TRP A 328 -1.35 23.51 4.11
CA TRP A 328 -0.99 24.87 4.51
C TRP A 328 -1.17 25.09 6.02
N LEU A 329 -2.29 24.62 6.60
CA LEU A 329 -2.53 24.70 8.05
C LEU A 329 -1.47 23.92 8.85
N HIS A 330 -1.18 22.67 8.47
CA HIS A 330 -0.21 21.85 9.22
C HIS A 330 1.23 22.35 9.12
N ARG A 331 1.58 23.18 8.13
CA ARG A 331 2.94 23.77 8.06
C ARG A 331 3.24 24.69 9.25
N TRP A 332 2.22 25.25 9.90
CA TRP A 332 2.37 26.06 11.11
C TRP A 332 2.91 25.26 12.31
N ASP A 333 2.84 23.93 12.29
CA ASP A 333 3.48 23.07 13.30
C ASP A 333 5.00 23.33 13.43
N ALA A 334 5.63 23.86 12.38
CA ALA A 334 7.05 24.20 12.39
C ALA A 334 7.39 25.33 13.38
N VAL A 335 6.47 26.26 13.64
CA VAL A 335 6.69 27.42 14.52
C VAL A 335 6.06 27.28 15.90
N VAL A 336 5.15 26.32 16.07
CA VAL A 336 4.55 25.99 17.38
C VAL A 336 5.53 25.15 18.22
N ILE A 337 5.56 25.36 19.54
CA ILE A 337 6.43 24.60 20.46
C ILE A 337 6.09 23.11 20.40
N LYS A 338 4.82 22.76 20.66
CA LYS A 338 4.28 21.38 20.61
C LYS A 338 2.79 21.41 20.26
N GLN A 339 2.32 20.41 19.50
CA GLN A 339 0.89 20.23 19.19
C GLN A 339 0.02 19.96 20.44
N SER A 340 0.63 19.50 21.53
CA SER A 340 -0.06 19.28 22.81
C SER A 340 -0.28 20.56 23.62
N HIS A 341 0.15 21.72 23.13
CA HIS A 341 -0.01 23.00 23.81
C HIS A 341 -1.50 23.36 23.97
N ALA A 342 -1.90 23.90 25.12
CA ALA A 342 -3.30 24.19 25.43
C ALA A 342 -3.96 25.12 24.41
N LYS A 343 -3.20 26.08 23.85
CA LYS A 343 -3.69 27.04 22.85
C LYS A 343 -3.66 26.52 21.40
N TYR A 344 -3.03 25.38 21.12
CA TYR A 344 -2.85 24.88 19.75
C TYR A 344 -4.18 24.65 19.02
N GLY A 345 -5.15 24.01 19.68
CA GLY A 345 -6.46 23.74 19.08
C GLY A 345 -7.21 25.02 18.71
N VAL A 346 -7.16 26.03 19.59
CA VAL A 346 -7.81 27.34 19.36
C VAL A 346 -7.13 28.08 18.21
N PHE A 347 -5.80 28.11 18.20
CA PHE A 347 -5.01 28.71 17.11
C PHE A 347 -5.32 28.07 15.75
N MET A 348 -5.26 26.74 15.65
CA MET A 348 -5.56 26.04 14.40
C MET A 348 -7.00 26.23 13.93
N SER A 349 -7.95 26.33 14.87
CA SER A 349 -9.34 26.66 14.55
C SER A 349 -9.48 28.09 14.03
N ALA A 350 -8.80 29.06 14.63
CA ALA A 350 -8.79 30.44 14.18
C ALA A 350 -8.18 30.57 12.78
N MET A 351 -7.04 29.92 12.54
CA MET A 351 -6.38 29.88 11.24
C MET A 351 -7.26 29.24 10.16
N ALA A 352 -7.91 28.11 10.47
CA ALA A 352 -8.86 27.49 9.54
C ALA A 352 -10.06 28.41 9.25
N GLY A 353 -10.57 29.12 10.27
CA GLY A 353 -11.64 30.10 10.13
C GLY A 353 -11.24 31.36 9.36
N ALA A 354 -9.97 31.73 9.35
CA ALA A 354 -9.42 32.85 8.57
C ALA A 354 -9.30 32.54 7.07
N VAL A 355 -9.16 31.25 6.71
CA VAL A 355 -9.11 30.81 5.31
C VAL A 355 -10.51 30.48 4.80
N LEU A 356 -11.29 29.74 5.59
CA LEU A 356 -12.58 29.20 5.19
C LEU A 356 -13.74 29.98 5.83
N ALA A 357 -14.66 30.47 5.00
CA ALA A 357 -15.94 31.02 5.41
C ALA A 357 -17.08 30.06 5.04
N TYR A 358 -18.22 30.22 5.70
CA TYR A 358 -19.44 29.54 5.31
C TYR A 358 -20.07 30.25 4.10
N ASN A 359 -20.57 29.47 3.14
CA ASN A 359 -21.30 30.01 2.02
C ASN A 359 -22.53 30.76 2.51
N LYS A 360 -22.61 32.06 2.23
CA LYS A 360 -23.68 32.94 2.70
C LYS A 360 -25.06 32.48 2.24
N GLY A 361 -25.19 32.02 0.98
CA GLY A 361 -26.46 31.55 0.44
C GLY A 361 -26.98 30.32 1.18
N ASP A 362 -26.12 29.32 1.37
CA ASP A 362 -26.48 28.10 2.10
C ASP A 362 -26.81 28.38 3.57
N MET A 363 -26.05 29.29 4.22
CA MET A 363 -26.33 29.75 5.58
C MET A 363 -27.71 30.38 5.69
N MET A 364 -28.07 31.26 4.76
CA MET A 364 -29.37 31.93 4.77
C MET A 364 -30.53 30.96 4.56
N LEU A 365 -30.36 29.97 3.68
CA LEU A 365 -31.37 28.91 3.51
C LEU A 365 -31.54 28.08 4.79
N LEU A 366 -30.44 27.76 5.48
CA LEU A 366 -30.50 27.04 6.75
C LEU A 366 -31.17 27.89 7.86
N VAL A 367 -30.85 29.18 7.94
CA VAL A 367 -31.53 30.13 8.85
C VAL A 367 -33.04 30.14 8.59
N GLN A 368 -33.44 30.24 7.32
CA GLN A 368 -34.84 30.23 6.93
C GLN A 368 -35.53 28.92 7.33
N ALA A 369 -34.88 27.77 7.11
CA ALA A 369 -35.40 26.46 7.47
C ALA A 369 -35.59 26.32 8.99
N VAL A 370 -34.63 26.78 9.79
CA VAL A 370 -34.73 26.72 11.26
C VAL A 370 -35.81 27.68 11.76
N ARG A 371 -35.90 28.90 11.21
CA ARG A 371 -36.94 29.88 11.58
C ARG A 371 -38.35 29.33 11.32
N LYS A 372 -38.60 28.73 10.15
CA LYS A 372 -39.90 28.08 9.84
C LYS A 372 -40.24 26.88 10.73
N GLY A 373 -39.24 26.27 11.36
CA GLY A 373 -39.48 25.16 12.29
C GLY A 373 -40.13 25.60 13.61
N ASN A 374 -40.01 26.88 13.96
CA ASN A 374 -40.60 27.44 15.17
C ASN A 374 -40.76 28.97 15.03
N GLU A 375 -41.81 29.38 14.31
CA GLU A 375 -42.05 30.80 14.01
C GLU A 375 -42.36 31.62 15.27
N GLU A 376 -42.98 31.02 16.28
CA GLU A 376 -43.29 31.68 17.56
C GLU A 376 -42.03 32.09 18.32
N LEU A 377 -41.01 31.23 18.35
CA LEU A 377 -39.74 31.52 19.03
C LEU A 377 -38.80 32.39 18.19
N TYR A 378 -38.78 32.19 16.86
CA TYR A 378 -37.75 32.76 15.99
C TYR A 378 -38.22 33.90 15.08
N GLY A 379 -39.53 34.20 15.03
CA GLY A 379 -40.10 35.20 14.12
C GLY A 379 -39.55 36.62 14.31
N ASN A 380 -39.22 36.99 15.55
CA ASN A 380 -38.70 38.32 15.89
C ASN A 380 -37.16 38.43 15.83
N HIS A 381 -36.46 37.32 15.60
CA HIS A 381 -35.00 37.31 15.59
C HIS A 381 -34.47 37.71 14.21
N THR A 382 -33.51 38.64 14.18
CA THR A 382 -32.76 39.00 12.96
C THR A 382 -31.96 37.82 12.43
N ASP A 383 -31.58 37.86 11.16
CA ASP A 383 -30.78 36.80 10.53
C ASP A 383 -29.43 36.57 11.23
N GLN A 384 -28.81 37.62 11.76
CA GLN A 384 -27.57 37.51 12.55
C GLN A 384 -27.81 36.82 13.90
N GLN A 385 -28.90 37.16 14.60
CA GLN A 385 -29.25 36.51 15.87
C GLN A 385 -29.58 35.02 15.66
N MET A 386 -30.16 34.67 14.51
CA MET A 386 -30.46 33.28 14.16
C MET A 386 -29.24 32.38 14.08
N LEU A 387 -28.06 32.93 13.76
CA LEU A 387 -26.82 32.16 13.63
C LEU A 387 -26.44 31.43 14.92
N ALA A 388 -26.72 32.02 16.09
CA ALA A 388 -26.43 31.43 17.39
C ALA A 388 -27.32 30.22 17.72
N PHE A 389 -28.48 30.09 17.07
CA PHE A 389 -29.42 28.99 17.27
C PHE A 389 -29.17 27.81 16.31
N LEU A 390 -28.28 27.97 15.32
CA LEU A 390 -27.94 26.90 14.39
C LEU A 390 -27.06 25.84 15.04
N LYS A 391 -27.44 24.57 14.92
CA LYS A 391 -26.63 23.48 15.47
C LYS A 391 -25.40 23.23 14.59
N PRO A 392 -24.20 22.98 15.17
CA PRO A 392 -22.99 22.68 14.40
C PRO A 392 -23.16 21.50 13.42
N SER A 393 -23.97 20.50 13.76
CA SER A 393 -24.28 19.37 12.90
C SER A 393 -25.11 19.75 11.66
N GLN A 394 -25.99 20.74 11.78
CA GLN A 394 -26.76 21.27 10.66
C GLN A 394 -25.86 22.07 9.72
N ILE A 395 -25.04 22.95 10.27
CA ILE A 395 -24.07 23.74 9.49
C ILE A 395 -23.16 22.79 8.70
N LYS A 396 -22.57 21.77 9.36
CA LYS A 396 -21.71 20.77 8.70
C LYS A 396 -22.40 20.04 7.55
N SER A 397 -23.71 19.80 7.65
CA SER A 397 -24.44 18.97 6.68
C SER A 397 -24.98 19.76 5.50
N TYR A 398 -25.32 21.05 5.69
CA TYR A 398 -26.10 21.84 4.75
C TYR A 398 -25.39 23.08 4.23
N VAL A 399 -24.25 23.45 4.81
CA VAL A 399 -23.55 24.70 4.48
C VAL A 399 -22.16 24.37 3.96
N ARG A 400 -21.91 24.73 2.69
CA ARG A 400 -20.58 24.60 2.09
C ARG A 400 -19.62 25.59 2.73
N ARG A 401 -18.33 25.23 2.78
CA ARG A 401 -17.28 26.20 3.07
C ARG A 401 -16.70 26.73 1.76
N ILE A 402 -16.28 27.97 1.75
CA ILE A 402 -15.63 28.62 0.62
C ILE A 402 -14.42 29.39 1.14
N THR A 403 -13.42 29.59 0.30
CA THR A 403 -12.29 30.45 0.65
C THR A 403 -12.69 31.93 0.66
N ARG A 404 -12.18 32.70 1.62
CA ARG A 404 -12.55 34.13 1.84
C ARG A 404 -11.96 35.11 0.83
N GLY A 405 -10.99 34.70 0.02
CA GLY A 405 -10.19 35.60 -0.81
C GLY A 405 -8.86 35.94 -0.17
N VAL A 406 -7.92 36.41 -1.00
CA VAL A 406 -6.51 36.59 -0.60
C VAL A 406 -6.37 37.69 0.45
N GLU A 407 -6.96 38.86 0.22
CA GLU A 407 -6.82 40.04 1.07
C GLU A 407 -7.48 39.85 2.44
N GLU A 408 -8.72 39.34 2.46
CA GLU A 408 -9.44 39.08 3.72
C GLU A 408 -8.73 38.00 4.55
N THR A 409 -8.27 36.92 3.91
CA THR A 409 -7.49 35.89 4.60
C THR A 409 -6.17 36.44 5.13
N ALA A 410 -5.44 37.26 4.37
CA ALA A 410 -4.20 37.87 4.84
C ALA A 410 -4.42 38.73 6.10
N ALA A 411 -5.36 39.68 6.03
CA ALA A 411 -5.66 40.58 7.14
C ALA A 411 -6.14 39.85 8.40
N THR A 412 -6.99 38.81 8.21
CA THR A 412 -7.47 38.01 9.35
C THR A 412 -6.35 37.18 9.96
N VAL A 413 -5.46 36.61 9.15
CA VAL A 413 -4.30 35.86 9.66
C VAL A 413 -3.35 36.80 10.40
N ASP A 414 -3.03 37.97 9.87
CA ASP A 414 -2.18 38.96 10.55
C ASP A 414 -2.74 39.30 11.95
N SER A 415 -4.04 39.58 12.04
CA SER A 415 -4.71 39.85 13.32
C SER A 415 -4.62 38.67 14.30
N ILE A 416 -4.76 37.43 13.82
CA ILE A 416 -4.63 36.23 14.66
C ILE A 416 -3.18 36.08 15.13
N LEU A 417 -2.20 36.30 14.25
CA LEU A 417 -0.79 36.18 14.62
C LEU A 417 -0.43 37.21 15.70
N ASP A 418 -0.88 38.45 15.57
CA ASP A 418 -0.62 39.50 16.56
C ASP A 418 -1.27 39.18 17.91
N GLU A 419 -2.50 38.66 17.91
CA GLU A 419 -3.19 38.23 19.14
C GLU A 419 -2.44 37.09 19.85
N PHE A 420 -2.03 36.05 19.10
CA PHE A 420 -1.35 34.86 19.64
C PHE A 420 0.15 35.07 19.92
N LYS A 421 0.78 36.11 19.38
CA LYS A 421 2.09 36.58 19.85
C LYS A 421 2.00 37.28 21.21
N GLY A 422 0.84 37.83 21.53
CA GLY A 422 0.55 38.47 22.80
C GLY A 422 0.07 37.51 23.90
N PRO A 423 -0.56 38.05 24.96
CA PRO A 423 -1.00 37.26 26.12
C PRO A 423 -1.98 36.12 25.78
N ALA A 424 -2.74 36.21 24.68
CA ALA A 424 -3.69 35.18 24.30
C ALA A 424 -3.01 33.85 23.90
N GLY A 425 -1.75 33.91 23.45
CA GLY A 425 -0.94 32.75 23.09
C GLY A 425 -0.25 32.07 24.27
N LEU A 426 -0.31 32.65 25.48
CA LEU A 426 0.26 32.06 26.69
C LEU A 426 -0.71 31.05 27.31
N ASP A 427 -0.19 29.92 27.79
CA ASP A 427 -0.96 28.99 28.60
C ASP A 427 -1.07 29.43 30.08
N ILE A 428 -1.67 28.58 30.92
CA ILE A 428 -1.87 28.86 32.36
C ILE A 428 -0.55 29.03 33.12
N ASP A 429 0.54 28.45 32.61
CA ASP A 429 1.87 28.46 33.21
C ASP A 429 2.75 29.57 32.58
N GLY A 430 2.20 30.38 31.67
CA GLY A 430 2.91 31.44 30.97
C GLY A 430 3.80 30.94 29.83
N ILE A 431 3.64 29.70 29.38
CA ILE A 431 4.39 29.14 28.26
C ILE A 431 3.77 29.66 26.94
N PRO A 432 4.58 30.22 26.02
CA PRO A 432 4.07 30.69 24.74
C PRO A 432 3.76 29.54 23.78
N LEU A 433 2.73 29.73 22.95
CA LEU A 433 2.39 28.79 21.88
C LEU A 433 3.52 28.64 20.85
N PHE A 434 4.14 29.76 20.48
CA PHE A 434 5.16 29.82 19.44
C PHE A 434 6.58 29.70 20.02
N LYS A 435 7.51 29.17 19.21
CA LYS A 435 8.93 29.08 19.55
C LYS A 435 9.57 30.47 19.71
N SER A 436 9.25 31.39 18.82
CA SER A 436 9.63 32.80 18.86
C SER A 436 8.78 33.61 17.88
N SER A 437 8.66 34.93 18.09
CA SER A 437 7.96 35.83 17.16
C SER A 437 8.65 35.88 15.79
N ASP A 438 9.98 35.96 15.77
CA ASP A 438 10.76 35.99 14.51
C ASP A 438 10.53 34.73 13.65
N ALA A 439 10.38 33.56 14.28
CA ALA A 439 10.10 32.32 13.56
C ALA A 439 8.71 32.34 12.91
N VAL A 440 7.72 32.94 13.60
CA VAL A 440 6.36 33.13 13.07
C VAL A 440 6.38 34.09 11.89
N ASP A 441 7.11 35.21 11.99
CA ASP A 441 7.20 36.21 10.92
C ASP A 441 7.91 35.65 9.68
N ALA A 442 9.01 34.92 9.87
CA ALA A 442 9.70 34.24 8.78
C ALA A 442 8.82 33.17 8.11
N HIS A 443 8.05 32.42 8.90
CA HIS A 443 7.10 31.44 8.36
C HIS A 443 5.97 32.13 7.60
N TRP A 444 5.43 33.21 8.15
CA TRP A 444 4.34 33.97 7.53
C TRP A 444 4.76 34.57 6.19
N ALA A 445 5.96 35.14 6.09
CA ALA A 445 6.50 35.67 4.84
C ALA A 445 6.57 34.62 3.70
N THR A 446 6.62 33.34 4.06
CA THR A 446 6.55 32.22 3.09
C THR A 446 5.12 31.74 2.89
N ALA A 447 4.34 31.60 3.96
CA ALA A 447 2.98 31.10 3.92
C ALA A 447 2.00 32.04 3.21
N SER A 448 2.20 33.36 3.31
CA SER A 448 1.36 34.39 2.71
C SER A 448 1.40 34.36 1.17
N LYS A 449 2.55 33.98 0.58
CA LYS A 449 2.70 33.79 -0.89
C LYS A 449 1.73 32.74 -1.44
N HIS A 450 1.34 31.78 -0.61
CA HIS A 450 0.43 30.71 -1.01
C HIS A 450 -1.05 31.09 -0.98
N LEU A 451 -1.42 32.24 -0.41
CA LEU A 451 -2.83 32.61 -0.26
C LEU A 451 -3.56 32.68 -1.61
N GLY A 452 -2.89 33.16 -2.67
CA GLY A 452 -3.45 33.20 -4.02
C GLY A 452 -3.71 31.81 -4.61
N CYS A 453 -2.73 30.90 -4.51
CA CYS A 453 -2.83 29.55 -5.06
C CYS A 453 -3.66 28.58 -4.21
N MET A 454 -4.18 29.02 -3.06
CA MET A 454 -5.01 28.21 -2.17
C MET A 454 -6.52 28.49 -2.32
N GLN A 455 -6.89 29.57 -3.01
CA GLN A 455 -8.30 29.94 -3.19
C GLN A 455 -9.06 28.95 -4.06
N ASP A 456 -10.35 28.78 -3.75
CA ASP A 456 -11.27 27.97 -4.53
C ASP A 456 -11.29 28.45 -5.99
N PRO A 457 -11.13 27.55 -6.97
CA PRO A 457 -11.17 27.94 -8.36
C PRO A 457 -12.61 28.27 -8.80
N PRO A 458 -12.79 29.31 -9.64
CA PRO A 458 -14.11 29.77 -10.03
C PRO A 458 -14.87 28.70 -10.83
N GLY A 459 -16.13 28.49 -10.48
CA GLY A 459 -17.04 27.60 -11.21
C GLY A 459 -16.77 26.10 -11.03
N VAL A 460 -15.90 25.70 -10.09
CA VAL A 460 -15.66 24.29 -9.76
C VAL A 460 -16.44 23.91 -8.49
N PRO A 461 -17.34 22.91 -8.53
CA PRO A 461 -18.03 22.44 -7.33
C PRO A 461 -17.10 21.56 -6.50
N LEU A 462 -16.53 22.12 -5.42
CA LEU A 462 -15.66 21.38 -4.49
C LEU A 462 -16.43 20.52 -3.47
N TYR A 463 -17.75 20.70 -3.40
CA TYR A 463 -18.64 19.96 -2.53
C TYR A 463 -19.65 19.20 -3.37
N VAL A 464 -19.83 17.92 -3.06
CA VAL A 464 -20.78 17.07 -3.78
C VAL A 464 -22.12 17.12 -3.05
N ALA A 465 -23.16 17.59 -3.74
CA ALA A 465 -24.52 17.48 -3.23
C ALA A 465 -24.97 16.01 -3.30
N VAL A 466 -25.09 15.37 -2.14
CA VAL A 466 -25.46 13.95 -2.02
C VAL A 466 -26.96 13.76 -2.22
N ARG A 467 -27.76 14.66 -1.65
CA ARG A 467 -29.22 14.64 -1.78
C ARG A 467 -29.83 15.99 -1.41
N THR A 468 -30.99 16.28 -1.98
CA THR A 468 -31.84 17.38 -1.55
C THR A 468 -32.71 16.92 -0.38
N VAL A 469 -32.81 17.77 0.66
CA VAL A 469 -33.60 17.53 1.87
C VAL A 469 -34.55 18.70 2.05
N VAL A 470 -35.82 18.42 2.37
CA VAL A 470 -36.77 19.45 2.80
C VAL A 470 -36.74 19.51 4.32
N LEU A 471 -36.26 20.61 4.87
CA LEU A 471 -36.27 20.87 6.31
C LEU A 471 -37.27 21.99 6.60
N ASN A 472 -38.32 21.68 7.36
CA ASN A 472 -39.39 22.63 7.73
C ASN A 472 -39.95 23.42 6.52
N GLY A 473 -40.17 22.73 5.40
CA GLY A 473 -40.69 23.34 4.16
C GLY A 473 -39.67 24.16 3.34
N VAL A 474 -38.38 24.14 3.69
CA VAL A 474 -37.30 24.76 2.90
C VAL A 474 -36.41 23.68 2.30
N GLN A 475 -36.10 23.79 1.01
CA GLN A 475 -35.18 22.89 0.34
C GLN A 475 -33.72 23.25 0.64
N LEU A 476 -32.97 22.27 1.15
CA LEU A 476 -31.54 22.34 1.45
C LEU A 476 -30.80 21.25 0.67
N GLN A 477 -29.55 21.53 0.30
CA GLN A 477 -28.67 20.49 -0.24
C GLN A 477 -27.81 19.91 0.88
N ARG A 478 -27.82 18.59 1.01
CA ARG A 478 -26.87 17.90 1.89
C ARG A 478 -25.57 17.69 1.11
N CYS A 479 -24.50 18.32 1.57
CA CYS A 479 -23.20 18.28 0.91
C CYS A 479 -22.22 17.34 1.65
N THR A 480 -21.33 16.72 0.91
CA THR A 480 -20.14 16.01 1.43
C THR A 480 -18.87 16.57 0.85
#